data_AF-A0A358XZ57-F1
#
_entry.id   AF-A0A358XZ57-F1
#
_cell.length_a   1.000
_cell.length_b   1.000
_cell.length_c   1.000
_cell.angle_alpha   90.00
_cell.angle_beta   90.00
_cell.angle_gamma   90.00
#
_symmetry.space_group_name_H-M   'P 1'
#
loop_
_entity.id
_entity.type
_entity.pdbx_description
1 polymer ?
#
loop_
_entity_poly.entity_id
_entity_poly.type
_entity_poly.pdbx_seq_one_letter_code
_entity_poly.pdbx_strand_id
1 'polypeptide(L)'
;MPVLPSGLKVAIYKDHILPPDKNWFKAPENHFWYWTPAPENPPPFKPSDVWEATPATAPIPKTREEMKQYIRVVISLPDGKMYWEGDFMTDFPFFRELSDEDIAAWKTWTEREDVGDFLDHGIAQCVEQYIANQQAQGFVVSTVRDGEVDYAEKEIVPPDAGFKRQ
;
A
#
# COMPACT_ATOMS: atom_id res chain seq x y z
N MET A 1 7.18 -14.03 7.77
CA MET A 1 5.76 -14.30 8.05
C MET A 1 5.67 -15.09 9.35
N PRO A 2 5.07 -14.55 10.41
CA PRO A 2 4.86 -15.29 11.65
C PRO A 2 3.69 -16.28 11.51
N VAL A 3 3.77 -17.36 12.27
CA VAL A 3 2.65 -18.25 12.56
C VAL A 3 2.31 -18.02 14.03
N LEU A 4 1.09 -17.57 14.31
CA LEU A 4 0.62 -17.34 15.67
C LEU A 4 0.35 -18.69 16.38
N PRO A 5 0.33 -18.75 17.72
CA PRO A 5 0.00 -19.94 18.49
C PRO A 5 -1.26 -20.70 18.05
N SER A 6 -2.30 -20.00 17.59
CA SER A 6 -3.51 -20.62 17.02
C SER A 6 -3.30 -21.35 15.68
N GLY A 7 -2.13 -21.21 15.07
CA GLY A 7 -1.83 -21.67 13.71
C GLY A 7 -2.15 -20.64 12.63
N LEU A 8 -2.70 -19.47 12.99
CA LEU A 8 -2.96 -18.39 12.05
C LEU A 8 -1.65 -17.86 11.44
N LYS A 9 -1.57 -17.86 10.11
CA LYS A 9 -0.41 -17.32 9.38
C LYS A 9 -0.73 -15.91 8.92
N VAL A 10 0.10 -14.95 9.32
CA VAL A 10 -0.06 -13.55 8.94
C VAL A 10 1.18 -13.01 8.22
N ALA A 11 1.00 -11.97 7.43
CA ALA A 11 2.07 -11.22 6.78
C ALA A 11 1.72 -9.73 6.71
N ILE A 12 2.72 -8.90 6.43
CA ILE A 12 2.56 -7.44 6.30
C ILE A 12 2.92 -7.00 4.89
N TYR A 13 2.05 -6.18 4.28
CA TYR A 13 2.12 -5.80 2.87
C TYR A 13 2.04 -4.28 2.72
N LYS A 14 2.83 -3.73 1.79
CA LYS A 14 2.86 -2.31 1.40
C LYS A 14 2.61 -2.09 -0.10
N ASP A 15 2.11 -3.12 -0.76
CA ASP A 15 1.81 -3.20 -2.19
C ASP A 15 0.79 -2.15 -2.68
N HIS A 16 -0.03 -1.64 -1.79
CA HIS A 16 -0.98 -0.58 -2.09
C HIS A 16 -0.35 0.82 -2.15
N ILE A 17 0.92 1.00 -1.75
CA ILE A 17 1.65 2.24 -2.00
C ILE A 17 2.06 2.24 -3.47
N LEU A 18 1.60 3.25 -4.23
CA LEU A 18 1.86 3.28 -5.66
C LEU A 18 3.37 3.39 -5.94
N PRO A 19 3.88 2.78 -7.02
CA PRO A 19 5.27 2.99 -7.42
C PRO A 19 5.51 4.45 -7.84
N PRO A 20 6.76 4.94 -7.80
CA PRO A 20 7.11 6.24 -8.38
C PRO A 20 6.84 6.23 -9.89
N ASP A 21 5.95 7.12 -10.36
CA ASP A 21 5.62 7.20 -11.79
C ASP A 21 5.32 8.64 -12.21
N LYS A 22 6.14 9.17 -13.11
CA LYS A 22 6.03 10.53 -13.66
C LYS A 22 4.75 10.75 -14.48
N ASN A 23 4.10 9.68 -14.91
CA ASN A 23 2.83 9.74 -15.63
C ASN A 23 1.63 9.81 -14.68
N TRP A 24 1.83 9.60 -13.37
CA TRP A 24 0.76 9.66 -12.39
C TRP A 24 0.33 11.10 -12.07
N PHE A 25 -0.75 11.29 -11.30
CA PHE A 25 -1.16 12.63 -10.88
C PHE A 25 -0.18 13.22 -9.87
N LYS A 26 0.05 14.53 -9.94
CA LYS A 26 0.81 15.24 -8.92
C LYS A 26 0.09 15.15 -7.57
N ALA A 27 0.78 14.62 -6.57
CA ALA A 27 0.31 14.66 -5.19
C ALA A 27 0.45 16.09 -4.62
N PRO A 28 -0.32 16.45 -3.58
CA PRO A 28 -0.03 17.63 -2.78
C PRO A 28 1.42 17.64 -2.26
N GLU A 29 1.92 18.82 -1.89
CA GLU A 29 3.28 18.94 -1.37
C GLU A 29 3.47 18.07 -0.12
N ASN A 30 4.57 17.32 -0.06
CA ASN A 30 4.89 16.35 1.00
C ASN A 30 3.85 15.22 1.17
N HIS A 31 3.11 14.88 0.12
CA HIS A 31 2.18 13.75 0.11
C HIS A 31 2.64 12.65 -0.84
N PHE A 32 2.15 11.43 -0.61
CA PHE A 32 2.26 10.28 -1.49
C PHE A 32 0.87 9.73 -1.83
N TRP A 33 0.78 8.96 -2.91
CA TRP A 33 -0.39 8.21 -3.37
C TRP A 33 -0.38 6.77 -2.88
N TYR A 34 -1.55 6.28 -2.50
CA TYR A 34 -1.80 4.88 -2.16
C TYR A 34 -3.21 4.48 -2.58
N TRP A 35 -3.43 3.17 -2.73
CA TRP A 35 -4.73 2.59 -2.97
C TRP A 35 -5.48 2.35 -1.66
N THR A 36 -6.66 2.96 -1.54
CA THR A 36 -7.60 2.73 -0.43
C THR A 36 -8.84 2.00 -0.95
N PRO A 37 -9.53 1.19 -0.12
CA PRO A 37 -10.86 0.70 -0.46
C PRO A 37 -11.78 1.81 -0.99
N ALA A 38 -12.50 1.52 -2.06
CA ALA A 38 -13.54 2.41 -2.55
C ALA A 38 -14.67 2.52 -1.51
N PRO A 39 -15.26 3.71 -1.28
CA PRO A 39 -16.35 3.88 -0.31
C PRO A 39 -17.56 2.96 -0.53
N GLU A 40 -17.83 2.58 -1.78
CA GLU A 40 -18.85 1.64 -2.20
C GLU A 40 -18.52 0.16 -1.93
N ASN A 41 -17.25 -0.14 -1.65
CA ASN A 41 -16.75 -1.49 -1.37
C ASN A 41 -15.81 -1.49 -0.14
N PRO A 42 -16.34 -1.19 1.07
CA PRO A 42 -15.54 -1.13 2.29
C PRO A 42 -15.24 -2.53 2.86
N PRO A 43 -14.18 -2.69 3.68
CA PRO A 43 -13.95 -3.90 4.45
C PRO A 43 -15.07 -4.17 5.48
N PRO A 44 -15.23 -5.41 5.98
CA PRO A 44 -14.29 -6.52 5.85
C PRO A 44 -14.39 -7.29 4.53
N PHE A 45 -13.24 -7.66 3.96
CA PHE A 45 -13.18 -8.47 2.74
C PHE A 45 -12.99 -9.95 3.05
N LYS A 46 -13.65 -10.80 2.27
CA LYS A 46 -13.48 -12.25 2.30
C LYS A 46 -12.41 -12.69 1.29
N PRO A 47 -11.85 -13.91 1.43
CA PRO A 47 -10.83 -14.40 0.50
C PRO A 47 -11.25 -14.46 -0.97
N SER A 48 -12.55 -14.56 -1.24
CA SER A 48 -13.12 -14.60 -2.60
C SER A 48 -13.41 -13.21 -3.18
N ASP A 49 -13.31 -12.16 -2.37
CA ASP A 49 -13.78 -10.84 -2.77
C ASP A 49 -12.72 -10.16 -3.64
N VAL A 50 -13.17 -9.55 -4.72
CA VAL A 50 -12.38 -8.58 -5.48
C VAL A 50 -12.72 -7.21 -4.87
N TRP A 51 -11.78 -6.65 -4.13
CA TRP A 51 -11.96 -5.32 -3.56
C TRP A 51 -11.68 -4.26 -4.63
N GLU A 52 -12.50 -3.21 -4.64
CA GLU A 52 -12.33 -2.06 -5.51
C GLU A 52 -11.51 -0.99 -4.79
N ALA A 53 -10.62 -0.34 -5.53
CA ALA A 53 -9.67 0.61 -4.99
C ALA A 53 -9.86 1.98 -5.62
N THR A 54 -9.73 3.04 -4.82
CA THR A 54 -9.61 4.41 -5.32
C THR A 54 -8.25 4.99 -4.88
N PRO A 55 -7.62 5.85 -5.70
CA PRO A 55 -6.36 6.44 -5.32
C PRO A 55 -6.61 7.55 -4.30
N ALA A 56 -5.84 7.54 -3.21
CA ALA A 56 -5.88 8.55 -2.17
C ALA A 56 -4.48 9.12 -1.91
N THR A 57 -4.42 10.29 -1.28
CA THR A 57 -3.15 10.89 -0.85
C THR A 57 -3.08 11.02 0.65
N ALA A 58 -1.88 10.92 1.21
CA ALA A 58 -1.60 11.24 2.60
C ALA A 58 -0.22 11.90 2.77
N PRO A 59 0.02 12.63 3.87
CA PRO A 59 1.34 13.13 4.21
C PRO A 59 2.37 11.99 4.31
N ILE A 60 3.61 12.23 3.88
CA ILE A 60 4.70 11.26 4.02
C ILE A 60 4.89 10.92 5.52
N PRO A 61 4.85 9.63 5.90
CA PRO A 61 5.09 9.21 7.28
C PRO A 61 6.51 9.57 7.72
N LYS A 62 6.64 10.13 8.91
CA LYS A 62 7.92 10.55 9.51
C LYS A 62 8.45 9.56 10.52
N THR A 63 7.60 8.63 10.97
CA THR A 63 7.93 7.63 11.98
C THR A 63 7.42 6.25 11.56
N ARG A 64 8.02 5.20 12.13
CA ARG A 64 7.54 3.82 11.95
C ARG A 64 6.09 3.65 12.41
N GLU A 65 5.67 4.35 13.47
CA GLU A 65 4.27 4.31 13.94
C GLU A 65 3.30 4.94 12.95
N GLU A 66 3.66 6.06 12.34
CA GLU A 66 2.86 6.64 11.25
C GLU A 66 2.83 5.72 10.03
N MET A 67 3.95 5.05 9.71
CA MET A 67 4.03 4.13 8.58
C MET A 67 3.09 2.94 8.74
N LYS A 68 2.91 2.41 9.96
CA LYS A 68 2.01 1.27 10.24
C LYS A 68 0.57 1.50 9.78
N GLN A 69 0.11 2.75 9.68
CA GLN A 69 -1.24 3.10 9.18
C GLN A 69 -1.43 2.73 7.71
N TYR A 70 -0.33 2.53 6.97
CA TYR A 70 -0.31 2.19 5.55
C TYR A 70 0.35 0.82 5.33
N ILE A 71 0.34 -0.06 6.32
CA ILE A 71 0.81 -1.44 6.15
C ILE A 71 -0.35 -2.38 6.44
N ARG A 72 -0.75 -3.14 5.41
CA ARG A 72 -1.85 -4.10 5.49
C ARG A 72 -1.39 -5.35 6.22
N VAL A 73 -2.27 -5.91 7.05
CA VAL A 73 -2.07 -7.24 7.63
C VAL A 73 -2.86 -8.25 6.80
N VAL A 74 -2.17 -9.15 6.12
CA VAL A 74 -2.78 -10.16 5.25
C VAL A 74 -2.73 -11.54 5.91
N ILE A 75 -3.77 -12.33 5.67
CA ILE A 75 -3.94 -13.66 6.23
C ILE A 75 -3.64 -14.69 5.16
N SER A 76 -2.79 -15.65 5.49
CA SER A 76 -2.48 -16.77 4.60
C SER A 76 -3.45 -17.94 4.83
N LEU A 77 -4.01 -18.43 3.74
CA LEU A 77 -4.92 -19.57 3.69
C LEU A 77 -4.15 -20.89 3.53
N PRO A 78 -4.79 -22.05 3.86
CA PRO A 78 -4.16 -23.37 3.71
C PRO A 78 -3.72 -23.70 2.28
N ASP A 79 -4.37 -23.13 1.26
CA ASP A 79 -4.05 -23.32 -0.16
C ASP A 79 -2.88 -22.43 -0.63
N GLY A 80 -2.26 -21.66 0.27
CA GLY A 80 -1.14 -20.77 -0.01
C GLY A 80 -1.55 -19.39 -0.51
N LYS A 81 -2.84 -19.13 -0.76
CA LYS A 81 -3.33 -17.79 -1.08
C LYS A 81 -3.24 -16.87 0.13
N MET A 82 -3.23 -15.57 -0.12
CA MET A 82 -3.34 -14.55 0.90
C MET A 82 -4.51 -13.64 0.60
N TYR A 83 -5.18 -13.16 1.64
CA TYR A 83 -6.22 -12.15 1.51
C TYR A 83 -6.06 -11.07 2.58
N TRP A 84 -6.52 -9.87 2.26
CA TRP A 84 -6.53 -8.74 3.18
C TRP A 84 -7.96 -8.54 3.68
N GLU A 85 -8.18 -8.68 4.98
CA GLU A 85 -9.52 -8.54 5.58
C GLU A 85 -9.93 -7.08 5.77
N GLY A 86 -8.97 -6.14 5.71
CA GLY A 86 -9.18 -4.72 5.96
C GLY A 86 -8.27 -4.15 7.06
N ASP A 87 -7.63 -5.00 7.85
CA ASP A 87 -6.76 -4.59 8.96
C ASP A 87 -5.44 -3.96 8.48
N PHE A 88 -5.02 -2.91 9.17
CA PHE A 88 -3.68 -2.35 9.10
C PHE A 88 -2.87 -2.74 10.34
N MET A 89 -1.56 -2.50 10.34
CA MET A 89 -0.72 -2.83 11.49
C MET A 89 -1.11 -2.05 12.76
N THR A 90 -1.74 -0.88 12.62
CA THR A 90 -2.13 -0.02 13.76
C THR A 90 -3.33 -0.53 14.52
N ASP A 91 -4.26 -1.22 13.86
CA ASP A 91 -5.56 -1.61 14.40
C ASP A 91 -5.77 -3.12 14.45
N PHE A 92 -4.90 -3.92 13.81
CA PHE A 92 -4.97 -5.38 13.91
C PHE A 92 -4.90 -5.85 15.37
N PRO A 93 -5.83 -6.73 15.81
CA PRO A 93 -6.89 -7.39 15.04
C PRO A 93 -8.26 -6.70 15.18
N PHE A 94 -8.64 -5.79 14.27
CA PHE A 94 -9.92 -5.09 14.33
C PHE A 94 -11.09 -5.95 13.84
N PHE A 95 -10.89 -6.68 12.73
CA PHE A 95 -11.96 -7.49 12.11
C PHE A 95 -12.04 -8.93 12.62
N ARG A 96 -11.20 -9.32 13.59
CA ARG A 96 -11.16 -10.68 14.13
C ARG A 96 -10.86 -10.70 15.62
N GLU A 97 -11.34 -11.75 16.28
CA GLU A 97 -10.96 -12.04 17.65
C GLU A 97 -9.70 -12.92 17.65
N LEU A 98 -8.69 -12.50 18.40
CA LEU A 98 -7.49 -13.28 18.68
C LEU A 98 -7.40 -13.60 20.16
N SER A 99 -6.79 -14.73 20.51
CA SER A 99 -6.44 -15.03 21.90
C SER A 99 -5.37 -14.08 22.42
N ASP A 100 -5.27 -13.93 23.74
CA ASP A 100 -4.19 -13.14 24.37
C ASP A 100 -2.79 -13.64 23.97
N GLU A 101 -2.64 -14.96 23.79
CA GLU A 101 -1.39 -15.59 23.33
C GLU A 101 -1.03 -15.17 21.89
N ASP A 102 -2.02 -15.13 20.99
CA ASP A 102 -1.84 -14.68 19.61
C ASP A 102 -1.51 -13.19 19.55
N ILE A 103 -2.19 -12.36 20.37
CA ILE A 103 -1.93 -10.92 20.46
C ILE A 103 -0.50 -10.67 20.97
N ALA A 104 -0.07 -11.41 22.00
CA ALA A 104 1.30 -11.31 22.50
C ALA A 104 2.32 -11.71 21.44
N ALA A 105 2.10 -12.84 20.75
CA ALA A 105 2.98 -13.31 19.68
C ALA A 105 3.07 -12.31 18.51
N TRP A 106 1.93 -11.72 18.11
CA TRP A 106 1.87 -10.66 17.11
C TRP A 106 2.72 -9.45 17.53
N LYS A 107 2.51 -8.92 18.74
CA LYS A 107 3.25 -7.76 19.26
C LYS A 107 4.75 -8.02 19.28
N THR A 108 5.19 -9.15 19.85
CA THR A 108 6.60 -9.53 19.87
C THR A 108 7.19 -9.62 18.46
N TRP A 109 6.45 -10.17 17.50
CA TRP A 109 6.91 -10.22 16.12
C TRP A 109 7.04 -8.83 15.49
N THR A 110 6.09 -7.92 15.71
CA THR A 110 6.10 -6.56 15.15
C THR A 110 7.20 -5.66 15.71
N GLU A 111 7.79 -6.02 16.86
CA GLU A 111 8.89 -5.28 17.50
C GLU A 111 10.28 -5.69 16.97
N ARG A 112 10.36 -6.70 16.09
CA ARG A 112 11.63 -7.15 15.54
C ARG A 112 12.28 -6.13 14.61
N GLU A 113 13.60 -6.16 14.56
CA GLU A 113 14.41 -5.27 13.72
C GLU A 113 14.07 -5.39 12.23
N ASP A 114 13.84 -6.60 11.71
CA ASP A 114 13.49 -6.81 10.31
C ASP A 114 12.12 -6.22 9.93
N VAL A 115 11.19 -6.13 10.89
CA VAL A 115 9.93 -5.40 10.70
C VAL A 115 10.19 -3.90 10.71
N GLY A 116 11.08 -3.42 11.59
CA GLY A 116 11.54 -2.04 11.62
C GLY A 116 12.14 -1.59 10.28
N ASP A 117 13.06 -2.38 9.71
CA ASP A 117 13.68 -2.11 8.42
C ASP A 117 12.65 -2.09 7.27
N PHE A 118 11.68 -2.99 7.33
CA PHE A 118 10.58 -3.03 6.36
C PHE A 118 9.74 -1.73 6.39
N LEU A 119 9.47 -1.20 7.59
CA LEU A 119 8.76 0.07 7.79
C LEU A 119 9.59 1.25 7.29
N ASP A 120 10.89 1.30 7.59
CA ASP A 120 11.78 2.35 7.11
C ASP A 120 11.88 2.37 5.59
N HIS A 121 11.93 1.19 4.95
CA HIS A 121 11.84 1.09 3.50
C HIS A 121 10.49 1.57 2.96
N GLY A 122 9.39 1.37 3.70
CA GLY A 122 8.08 1.93 3.32
C GLY A 122 8.10 3.46 3.30
N ILE A 123 8.70 4.07 4.33
CA ILE A 123 8.88 5.53 4.41
C ILE A 123 9.73 6.04 3.24
N ALA A 124 10.86 5.39 2.97
CA ALA A 124 11.74 5.74 1.86
C ALA A 124 11.00 5.70 0.52
N GLN A 125 10.18 4.66 0.29
CA GLN A 125 9.35 4.56 -0.92
C GLN A 125 8.35 5.72 -1.06
N CYS A 126 7.71 6.15 0.04
CA CYS A 126 6.81 7.32 0.01
C CYS A 126 7.57 8.61 -0.37
N VAL A 127 8.79 8.79 0.15
CA VAL A 127 9.66 9.92 -0.20
C VAL A 127 10.08 9.88 -1.67
N GLU A 128 10.50 8.72 -2.16
CA GLU A 128 10.88 8.52 -3.57
C GLU A 128 9.72 8.83 -4.51
N GLN A 129 8.52 8.33 -4.20
CA GLN A 129 7.31 8.59 -4.97
C GLN A 129 6.97 10.09 -5.00
N TYR A 130 7.05 10.77 -3.84
CA TYR A 130 6.85 12.21 -3.76
C TYR A 130 7.83 12.96 -4.67
N ILE A 131 9.13 12.67 -4.57
CA ILE A 131 10.18 13.31 -5.37
C ILE A 131 9.94 13.08 -6.86
N ALA A 132 9.64 11.84 -7.27
CA ALA A 132 9.37 11.51 -8.67
C ALA A 132 8.15 12.25 -9.22
N ASN A 133 7.11 12.41 -8.39
CA ASN A 133 5.83 12.96 -8.81
C ASN A 133 5.73 14.48 -8.70
N GLN A 134 6.76 15.18 -8.20
CA GLN A 134 6.75 16.66 -8.07
C GLN A 134 6.51 17.39 -9.41
N GLN A 135 6.96 16.76 -10.51
CA GLN A 135 6.85 17.26 -11.87
C GLN A 135 5.77 16.54 -12.68
N ALA A 136 5.02 15.64 -12.07
CA ALA A 136 4.03 14.86 -12.79
C ALA A 136 2.93 15.78 -13.34
N GLN A 137 2.58 15.60 -14.60
CA GLN A 137 1.56 16.41 -15.29
C GLN A 137 0.18 15.77 -15.26
N GLY A 138 0.09 14.51 -14.80
CA GLY A 138 -1.15 13.78 -14.58
C GLY A 138 -1.82 13.33 -15.86
N PHE A 139 -1.48 12.14 -16.35
CA PHE A 139 -2.31 11.43 -17.33
C PHE A 139 -2.17 9.93 -17.10
N VAL A 140 -3.26 9.27 -16.70
CA VAL A 140 -3.29 7.82 -16.57
C VAL A 140 -3.64 7.23 -17.93
N VAL A 141 -2.72 6.47 -18.52
CA VAL A 141 -2.99 5.69 -19.73
C VAL A 141 -3.37 4.28 -19.31
N SER A 142 -4.66 3.96 -19.38
CA SER A 142 -5.13 2.59 -19.25
C SER A 142 -5.28 1.98 -20.64
N THR A 143 -4.43 1.02 -20.99
CA THR A 143 -4.62 0.20 -22.19
C THR A 143 -5.41 -1.04 -21.83
N VAL A 144 -6.62 -1.17 -22.40
CA VAL A 144 -7.40 -2.41 -22.33
C VAL A 144 -7.00 -3.30 -23.50
N ARG A 145 -6.45 -4.49 -23.22
CA ARG A 145 -6.26 -5.55 -24.22
C ARG A 145 -7.04 -6.78 -23.77
N ASP A 146 -7.98 -7.23 -24.59
CA ASP A 146 -8.72 -8.50 -24.42
C ASP A 146 -9.29 -8.77 -23.01
N GLY A 147 -9.71 -7.71 -22.30
CA GLY A 147 -10.32 -7.83 -20.96
C GLY A 147 -9.34 -7.96 -19.79
N GLU A 148 -8.03 -7.96 -20.05
CA GLU A 148 -6.98 -7.83 -19.04
C GLU A 148 -6.32 -6.43 -19.14
N VAL A 149 -6.02 -5.84 -17.98
CA VAL A 149 -5.35 -4.53 -17.92
C VAL A 149 -3.84 -4.78 -17.94
N ASP A 150 -3.23 -4.46 -19.08
CA ASP A 150 -1.78 -4.51 -19.26
C ASP A 150 -1.19 -3.11 -19.04
N TYR A 151 -0.30 -2.98 -18.06
CA TYR A 151 0.44 -1.74 -17.80
C TYR A 151 1.68 -1.71 -18.72
N ALA A 152 1.65 -0.86 -19.75
CA ALA A 152 2.81 -0.63 -20.60
C ALA A 152 3.25 0.84 -20.52
N GLU A 153 4.53 1.07 -20.23
CA GLU A 153 5.15 2.39 -20.31
C GLU A 153 5.11 2.88 -21.77
N LYS A 154 4.45 4.02 -22.00
CA LYS A 154 4.62 4.74 -23.27
C LYS A 154 5.63 5.86 -23.05
N GLU A 155 6.59 5.91 -23.97
CA GLU A 155 7.68 6.88 -24.02
C GLU A 155 7.18 8.31 -23.83
N ILE A 156 7.80 8.99 -22.87
CA ILE A 156 7.50 10.34 -22.40
C ILE A 156 7.49 11.30 -23.59
N VAL A 157 6.38 12.04 -23.79
CA VAL A 157 6.42 13.27 -24.60
C VAL A 157 7.19 14.30 -23.78
N PRO A 158 8.40 14.72 -24.20
CA PRO A 158 9.16 15.69 -23.43
C PRO A 158 8.37 17.01 -23.31
N PRO A 159 8.46 17.72 -22.16
CA PRO A 159 7.81 19.00 -22.02
C PRO A 159 8.32 19.98 -23.08
N ASP A 160 7.39 20.73 -23.66
CA ASP A 160 7.64 21.69 -24.73
C ASP A 160 8.76 22.67 -24.33
N ALA A 161 9.79 22.78 -25.19
CA ALA A 161 11.00 23.57 -24.93
C ALA A 161 10.71 25.08 -24.74
N GLY A 162 9.48 25.53 -24.99
CA GLY A 162 9.03 26.91 -24.81
C GLY A 162 8.73 27.33 -23.36
N PHE A 163 8.63 26.41 -22.39
CA PHE A 163 8.18 26.76 -21.03
C PHE A 163 9.31 27.22 -20.08
N LYS A 164 10.34 27.87 -20.62
CA LYS A 164 11.23 28.73 -19.83
C LYS A 164 10.94 30.19 -20.18
N ARG A 165 9.85 30.72 -19.62
CA ARG A 165 9.62 32.16 -19.38
C ARG A 165 8.25 32.34 -18.72
N GLN A 166 8.25 32.45 -17.40
CA GLN A 166 7.60 33.53 -16.64
C GLN A 166 8.00 33.42 -15.17
#